data_AF-A0A7Y6AF59-F1
#
_entry.id   AF-A0A7Y6AF59-F1
#
_cell.length_a   1.000
_cell.length_b   1.000
_cell.length_c   1.000
_cell.angle_alpha   90.00
_cell.angle_beta   90.00
_cell.angle_gamma   90.00
#
_symmetry.space_group_name_H-M   'P 1'
#
loop_
_entity.id
_entity.type
_entity.pdbx_description
1 polymer ?
#
loop_
_entity_poly.entity_id
_entity_poly.type
_entity_poly.pdbx_seq_one_letter_code
_entity_poly.pdbx_strand_id
1 'polypeptide(L)'
;MTDEGGVAEPEPGDDGEFAEAPGGPAQYFPQEPPQEFPYEPEDEEPVDEELDDGLIFTSLDSFVTEYLGEILRRRLNRATAVWCPSWWRHPEAVVRLSAMWRAFEYLRTDPALGMSVWWLNHADPHLRVLMDPEFGPFAVCDPREGHNARELEPLPMDPSPPEMWDHPAYSLEAAIRAEAEEGLPADQFRGAELDDGTTATGGPPSTGGHFKDFGPDR
;
A
#
# COMPACT_ATOMS: atom_id res chain seq x y z
N MET A 1 -0.67 -37.07 -73.16
CA MET A 1 -1.23 -38.34 -73.67
C MET A 1 -0.89 -39.38 -72.61
N THR A 2 -1.77 -39.94 -71.80
CA THR A 2 -3.25 -39.99 -71.69
C THR A 2 -3.55 -40.62 -70.29
N ASP A 3 -4.70 -40.53 -69.60
CA ASP A 3 -6.07 -39.98 -69.76
C ASP A 3 -6.58 -39.55 -68.35
N GLU A 4 -7.52 -38.62 -68.13
CA GLU A 4 -9.00 -38.62 -68.31
C GLU A 4 -9.77 -39.73 -67.51
N GLY A 5 -10.76 -39.34 -66.69
CA GLY A 5 -11.79 -40.26 -66.14
C GLY A 5 -12.25 -40.06 -64.68
N GLY A 6 -13.30 -39.24 -64.45
CA GLY A 6 -14.16 -39.35 -63.25
C GLY A 6 -15.30 -40.39 -63.47
N VAL A 7 -16.43 -40.47 -62.77
CA VAL A 7 -17.10 -39.74 -61.66
C VAL A 7 -18.14 -40.73 -61.06
N ALA A 8 -18.53 -40.65 -59.77
CA ALA A 8 -19.93 -40.82 -59.29
C ALA A 8 -20.06 -40.97 -57.75
N GLU A 9 -20.86 -40.09 -57.14
CA GLU A 9 -21.57 -40.30 -55.86
C GLU A 9 -22.93 -41.02 -56.15
N PRO A 10 -23.65 -41.61 -55.16
CA PRO A 10 -24.47 -40.81 -54.22
C PRO A 10 -24.72 -41.38 -52.78
N GLU A 11 -24.80 -40.48 -51.79
CA GLU A 11 -25.89 -40.19 -50.81
C GLU A 11 -27.11 -41.17 -50.63
N PRO A 12 -27.93 -41.07 -49.55
CA PRO A 12 -27.64 -40.95 -48.10
C PRO A 12 -28.68 -41.68 -47.16
N GLY A 13 -28.58 -41.49 -45.83
CA GLY A 13 -29.69 -41.65 -44.84
C GLY A 13 -29.91 -43.05 -44.23
N ASP A 14 -30.53 -43.22 -43.05
CA ASP A 14 -31.02 -42.24 -42.05
C ASP A 14 -31.09 -42.88 -40.62
N ASP A 15 -31.28 -42.01 -39.62
CA ASP A 15 -31.77 -42.13 -38.24
C ASP A 15 -31.81 -43.45 -37.42
N GLY A 16 -31.52 -43.30 -36.12
CA GLY A 16 -31.60 -44.35 -35.10
C GLY A 16 -31.27 -43.84 -33.69
N GLU A 17 -32.24 -43.21 -33.03
CA GLU A 17 -32.13 -42.61 -31.69
C GLU A 17 -31.77 -43.65 -30.60
N PHE A 18 -30.85 -43.30 -29.69
CA PHE A 18 -30.30 -44.23 -28.69
C PHE A 18 -30.72 -43.86 -27.27
N ALA A 19 -31.21 -44.84 -26.51
CA ALA A 19 -31.61 -44.68 -25.12
C ALA A 19 -30.91 -45.69 -24.19
N GLU A 20 -30.84 -45.29 -22.92
CA GLU A 20 -30.47 -46.08 -21.73
C GLU A 20 -29.01 -46.50 -21.52
N ALA A 21 -28.54 -46.23 -20.30
CA ALA A 21 -27.31 -46.77 -19.73
C ALA A 21 -27.63 -47.36 -18.34
N PRO A 22 -27.27 -48.63 -18.06
CA PRO A 22 -27.23 -49.16 -16.71
C PRO A 22 -25.78 -49.29 -16.19
N GLY A 23 -25.55 -48.85 -14.96
CA GLY A 23 -24.22 -48.93 -14.34
C GLY A 23 -23.84 -50.35 -13.92
N GLY A 24 -22.66 -50.81 -14.37
CA GLY A 24 -21.95 -51.97 -13.82
C GLY A 24 -20.76 -51.55 -12.94
N PRO A 25 -20.25 -52.41 -12.05
CA PRO A 25 -19.21 -52.03 -11.09
C PRO A 25 -17.87 -51.73 -11.77
N ALA A 26 -17.13 -50.75 -11.21
CA ALA A 26 -15.84 -50.31 -11.72
C ALA A 26 -14.80 -51.45 -11.69
N GLN A 27 -14.49 -51.97 -12.87
CA GLN A 27 -13.38 -52.88 -13.08
C GLN A 27 -12.06 -52.13 -12.93
N TYR A 28 -11.20 -52.60 -12.01
CA TYR A 28 -9.87 -52.04 -11.78
C TYR A 28 -8.97 -52.32 -12.99
N PHE A 29 -8.79 -51.31 -13.83
CA PHE A 29 -7.70 -51.30 -14.79
C PHE A 29 -6.41 -50.95 -14.04
N PRO A 30 -5.38 -51.80 -14.08
CA PRO A 30 -4.05 -51.40 -13.64
C PRO A 30 -3.61 -50.25 -14.55
N GLN A 31 -3.39 -49.06 -13.98
CA GLN A 31 -2.73 -47.99 -14.73
C GLN A 31 -1.29 -48.43 -14.97
N GLU A 32 -0.90 -48.51 -16.23
CA GLU A 32 0.51 -48.60 -16.58
C GLU A 32 1.23 -47.37 -15.98
N PRO A 33 2.42 -47.52 -15.38
CA PRO A 33 3.15 -46.38 -14.86
C PRO A 33 3.40 -45.38 -15.99
N PRO A 34 3.31 -44.06 -15.73
CA PRO A 34 3.52 -43.06 -16.77
C PRO A 34 4.90 -43.26 -17.39
N GLN A 35 4.94 -43.29 -18.72
CA GLN A 35 6.21 -43.37 -19.45
C GLN A 35 7.03 -42.13 -19.11
N GLU A 36 8.21 -42.32 -18.52
CA GLU A 36 9.17 -41.25 -18.28
C GLU A 36 9.70 -40.75 -19.63
N PHE A 37 9.06 -39.70 -20.16
CA PHE A 37 9.64 -38.93 -21.25
C PHE A 37 10.94 -38.30 -20.74
N PRO A 38 12.09 -38.52 -21.40
CA PRO A 38 13.32 -37.83 -21.05
C PRO A 38 13.10 -36.32 -21.22
N TYR A 39 13.27 -35.57 -20.14
CA TYR A 39 13.30 -34.11 -20.20
C TYR A 39 14.59 -33.70 -20.92
N GLU A 40 14.48 -33.33 -22.19
CA GLU A 40 15.50 -32.52 -22.85
C GLU A 40 15.41 -31.11 -22.23
N PRO A 41 16.48 -30.57 -21.62
CA PRO A 41 16.45 -29.22 -21.10
C PRO A 41 16.33 -28.26 -22.27
N GLU A 42 15.19 -27.59 -22.38
CA GLU A 42 15.06 -26.38 -23.20
C GLU A 42 16.09 -25.37 -22.69
N ASP A 43 16.82 -24.72 -23.60
CA ASP A 43 17.89 -23.77 -23.26
C ASP A 43 17.36 -22.70 -22.29
N GLU A 44 17.84 -22.73 -21.04
CA GLU A 44 17.45 -21.76 -20.01
C GLU A 44 17.93 -20.36 -20.43
N GLU A 45 17.03 -19.55 -20.98
CA GLU A 45 17.18 -18.10 -21.10
C GLU A 45 17.68 -17.57 -19.75
N PRO A 46 18.78 -16.79 -19.70
CA PRO A 46 19.40 -16.40 -18.44
C PRO A 46 18.45 -15.50 -17.65
N VAL A 47 17.85 -16.07 -16.60
CA VAL A 47 16.90 -15.35 -15.75
C VAL A 47 17.66 -14.42 -14.82
N ASP A 48 17.21 -13.17 -14.78
CA ASP A 48 17.69 -12.06 -13.96
C ASP A 48 19.19 -11.73 -14.12
N GLU A 49 19.45 -10.76 -15.01
CA GLU A 49 20.43 -9.71 -14.66
C GLU A 49 20.07 -9.23 -13.24
N GLU A 50 20.97 -9.42 -12.27
CA GLU A 50 20.77 -8.90 -10.91
C GLU A 50 20.37 -7.44 -11.03
N LEU A 51 19.18 -7.10 -10.53
CA LEU A 51 18.70 -5.72 -10.49
C LEU A 51 19.68 -4.93 -9.62
N ASP A 52 20.67 -4.29 -10.27
CA ASP A 52 21.32 -3.12 -9.73
C ASP A 52 20.28 -2.01 -9.70
N ASP A 53 19.39 -2.08 -8.69
CA ASP A 53 18.41 -1.04 -8.34
C ASP A 53 19.10 0.31 -8.03
N GLY A 54 20.44 0.37 -8.10
CA GLY A 54 21.28 1.53 -7.87
C GLY A 54 21.30 1.96 -6.41
N LEU A 55 20.73 1.17 -5.50
CA LEU A 55 20.59 1.46 -4.07
C LEU A 55 21.94 1.38 -3.36
N ILE A 56 22.22 2.35 -2.47
CA ILE A 56 23.44 2.28 -1.65
C ILE A 56 23.25 1.26 -0.52
N PHE A 57 22.04 1.20 0.06
CA PHE A 57 21.68 0.19 1.03
C PHE A 57 20.75 -0.82 0.37
N THR A 58 21.19 -2.07 0.27
CA THR A 58 20.41 -3.18 -0.32
C THR A 58 19.23 -3.64 0.54
N SER A 59 19.16 -3.17 1.79
CA SER A 59 18.10 -3.55 2.74
C SER A 59 17.78 -2.41 3.70
N LEU A 60 16.60 -2.51 4.34
CA LEU A 60 16.26 -1.63 5.45
C LEU A 60 17.22 -1.80 6.63
N ASP A 61 17.69 -3.03 6.89
CA ASP A 61 18.56 -3.32 8.03
C ASP A 61 19.92 -2.64 7.89
N SER A 62 20.56 -2.74 6.72
CA SER A 62 21.82 -2.04 6.43
C SER A 62 21.65 -0.51 6.46
N PHE A 63 20.55 0.03 5.91
CA PHE A 63 20.25 1.46 6.05
C PHE A 63 20.12 1.92 7.52
N VAL A 64 19.43 1.15 8.36
CA VAL A 64 19.22 1.50 9.76
C VAL A 64 20.49 1.32 10.60
N THR A 65 21.24 0.24 10.37
CA THR A 65 22.40 -0.14 11.20
C THR A 65 23.69 0.57 10.77
N GLU A 66 23.97 0.69 9.46
CA GLU A 66 25.22 1.22 8.93
C GLU A 66 25.19 2.74 8.72
N TYR A 67 24.00 3.34 8.52
CA TYR A 67 23.84 4.78 8.30
C TYR A 67 23.06 5.48 9.41
N LEU A 68 21.78 5.15 9.60
CA LEU A 68 20.92 5.89 10.52
C LEU A 68 21.44 5.83 11.97
N GLY A 69 21.81 4.63 12.43
CA GLY A 69 22.40 4.40 13.74
C GLY A 69 23.76 5.09 13.94
N GLU A 70 24.52 5.31 12.85
CA GLU A 70 25.83 5.96 12.90
C GLU A 70 25.80 7.48 12.78
N ILE A 71 24.80 8.07 12.13
CA ILE A 71 24.64 9.53 12.07
C ILE A 71 23.83 10.09 13.23
N LEU A 72 22.89 9.32 13.81
CA LEU A 72 22.07 9.80 14.91
C LEU A 72 22.85 9.80 16.23
N ARG A 73 23.03 11.01 16.77
CA ARG A 73 23.66 11.26 18.07
C ARG A 73 22.70 12.08 18.93
N ARG A 74 21.83 11.39 19.69
CA ARG A 74 20.75 11.97 20.51
C ARG A 74 20.86 11.49 21.96
N ARG A 75 20.39 12.29 22.93
CA ARG A 75 20.36 11.91 24.35
C ARG A 75 19.19 10.95 24.60
N LEU A 76 19.47 9.66 24.59
CA LEU A 76 18.45 8.63 24.81
C LEU A 76 18.18 8.39 26.31
N ASN A 77 16.90 8.47 26.70
CA ASN A 77 16.31 8.10 27.98
C ASN A 77 14.79 8.26 27.91
N ARG A 78 14.04 7.54 28.76
CA ARG A 78 12.57 7.55 28.81
C ARG A 78 11.89 8.91 29.10
N ALA A 79 12.63 9.99 29.36
CA ALA A 79 12.05 11.32 29.56
C ALA A 79 12.28 12.29 28.38
N THR A 80 13.17 11.98 27.42
CA THR A 80 13.47 12.90 26.30
C THR A 80 13.46 12.26 24.92
N ALA A 81 13.90 11.01 24.79
CA ALA A 81 13.93 10.28 23.53
C ALA A 81 14.19 8.80 23.77
N VAL A 82 13.38 7.92 23.20
CA VAL A 82 13.57 6.46 23.25
C VAL A 82 14.07 5.91 21.92
N TRP A 83 14.66 4.72 21.98
CA TRP A 83 14.99 3.91 20.82
C TRP A 83 14.98 2.45 21.26
N CYS A 84 14.35 1.57 20.47
CA CYS A 84 14.39 0.14 20.73
C CYS A 84 15.54 -0.49 19.94
N PRO A 85 16.50 -1.20 20.57
CA PRO A 85 17.57 -1.86 19.82
C PRO A 85 17.05 -3.00 18.93
N SER A 86 15.90 -3.60 19.26
CA SER A 86 15.18 -4.54 18.41
C SER A 86 14.04 -3.85 17.65
N TRP A 87 14.34 -2.72 17.00
CA TRP A 87 13.37 -1.88 16.29
C TRP A 87 12.48 -2.65 15.30
N TRP A 88 13.00 -3.70 14.68
CA TRP A 88 12.28 -4.57 13.74
C TRP A 88 11.10 -5.35 14.35
N ARG A 89 11.01 -5.43 15.69
CA ARG A 89 9.88 -6.02 16.40
C ARG A 89 8.64 -5.11 16.46
N HIS A 90 8.75 -3.87 16.01
CA HIS A 90 7.67 -2.88 16.08
C HIS A 90 7.15 -2.61 14.65
N PRO A 91 6.00 -3.16 14.22
CA PRO A 91 5.54 -3.07 12.83
C PRO A 91 5.41 -1.63 12.32
N GLU A 92 4.88 -0.72 13.14
CA GLU A 92 4.82 0.72 12.81
C GLU A 92 6.22 1.31 12.57
N ALA A 93 7.21 0.92 13.38
CA ALA A 93 8.58 1.39 13.20
C ALA A 93 9.19 0.88 11.90
N VAL A 94 8.99 -0.40 11.56
CA VAL A 94 9.46 -0.99 10.30
C VAL A 94 8.89 -0.24 9.10
N VAL A 95 7.59 0.08 9.10
CA VAL A 95 6.94 0.82 7.99
C VAL A 95 7.47 2.26 7.91
N ARG A 96 7.59 2.98 9.03
CA ARG A 96 8.16 4.35 9.07
C ARG A 96 9.62 4.39 8.61
N LEU A 97 10.45 3.45 9.06
CA LEU A 97 11.85 3.34 8.67
C LEU A 97 11.97 2.95 7.18
N SER A 98 11.10 2.06 6.68
CA SER A 98 11.02 1.71 5.25
C SER A 98 10.74 2.93 4.37
N ALA A 99 9.73 3.74 4.73
CA ALA A 99 9.40 4.96 4.00
C ALA A 99 10.57 5.96 3.99
N MET A 100 11.24 6.12 5.14
CA MET A 100 12.40 7.01 5.27
C MET A 100 13.63 6.53 4.47
N TRP A 101 13.88 5.21 4.41
CA TRP A 101 14.92 4.60 3.56
C TRP A 101 14.62 4.81 2.08
N ARG A 102 13.40 4.53 1.62
CA ARG A 102 13.04 4.70 0.20
C ARG A 102 13.09 6.18 -0.23
N ALA A 103 12.72 7.09 0.67
CA ALA A 103 12.93 8.52 0.45
C ALA A 103 14.42 8.92 0.42
N PHE A 104 15.27 8.29 1.24
CA PHE A 104 16.73 8.50 1.21
C PHE A 104 17.32 8.09 -0.13
N GLU A 105 17.04 6.85 -0.58
CA GLU A 105 17.59 6.30 -1.83
C GLU A 105 17.20 7.12 -3.05
N TYR A 106 15.97 7.63 -3.10
CA TYR A 106 15.53 8.55 -4.14
C TYR A 106 16.23 9.92 -4.03
N LEU A 107 16.18 10.56 -2.86
CA LEU A 107 16.64 11.95 -2.70
C LEU A 107 18.16 12.10 -2.73
N ARG A 108 18.96 11.08 -2.35
CA ARG A 108 20.43 11.16 -2.42
C ARG A 108 20.97 11.32 -3.85
N THR A 109 20.15 11.05 -4.87
CA THR A 109 20.53 11.22 -6.29
C THR A 109 20.52 12.69 -6.73
N ASP A 110 19.86 13.58 -5.97
CA ASP A 110 19.99 15.04 -6.13
C ASP A 110 21.18 15.57 -5.31
N PRO A 111 22.29 15.99 -5.95
CA PRO A 111 23.45 16.52 -5.26
C PRO A 111 23.26 17.96 -4.75
N ALA A 112 22.18 18.65 -5.13
CA ALA A 112 21.96 20.06 -4.79
C ALA A 112 21.25 20.22 -3.44
N LEU A 113 20.03 19.67 -3.30
CA LEU A 113 19.19 19.87 -2.11
C LEU A 113 18.60 18.57 -1.53
N GLY A 114 18.71 17.45 -2.24
CA GLY A 114 18.12 16.16 -1.89
C GLY A 114 18.29 15.75 -0.43
N MET A 115 19.52 15.81 0.10
CA MET A 115 19.78 15.49 1.51
C MET A 115 19.12 16.46 2.51
N SER A 116 18.97 17.74 2.16
CA SER A 116 18.25 18.73 2.99
C SER A 116 16.75 18.46 2.99
N VAL A 117 16.18 18.19 1.80
CA VAL A 117 14.78 17.78 1.63
C VAL A 117 14.49 16.49 2.39
N TRP A 118 15.39 15.50 2.32
CA TRP A 118 15.25 14.24 3.02
C TRP A 118 15.17 14.43 4.54
N TRP A 119 16.08 15.22 5.12
CA TRP A 119 16.03 15.53 6.56
C TRP A 119 14.73 16.23 6.97
N LEU A 120 14.38 17.32 6.29
CA LEU A 120 13.26 18.17 6.68
C LEU A 120 11.88 17.51 6.47
N ASN A 121 11.70 16.80 5.36
CA ASN A 121 10.39 16.30 4.96
C ASN A 121 10.16 14.83 5.33
N HIS A 122 11.23 14.04 5.52
CA HIS A 122 11.11 12.60 5.77
C HIS A 122 11.74 12.20 7.12
N ALA A 123 13.03 12.46 7.32
CA ALA A 123 13.74 11.93 8.48
C ALA A 123 13.26 12.53 9.80
N ASP A 124 13.28 13.86 9.97
CA ASP A 124 12.88 14.47 11.23
C ASP A 124 11.40 14.25 11.61
N PRO A 125 10.43 14.30 10.69
CA PRO A 125 9.05 13.92 10.99
C PRO A 125 8.90 12.47 11.47
N HIS A 126 9.53 11.50 10.79
CA HIS A 126 9.48 10.10 11.23
C HIS A 126 10.21 9.89 12.57
N LEU A 127 11.41 10.43 12.72
CA LEU A 127 12.22 10.30 13.93
C LEU A 127 11.60 10.99 15.14
N ARG A 128 10.83 12.06 14.96
CA ARG A 128 10.06 12.69 16.04
C ARG A 128 9.04 11.72 16.64
N VAL A 129 8.29 10.99 15.80
CA VAL A 129 7.30 10.02 16.26
C VAL A 129 7.97 8.74 16.78
N LEU A 130 8.97 8.21 16.06
CA LEU A 130 9.68 6.99 16.47
C LEU A 130 10.32 7.11 17.85
N MET A 131 10.92 8.26 18.14
CA MET A 131 11.66 8.49 19.39
C MET A 131 10.83 9.15 20.49
N ASP A 132 9.54 9.40 20.25
CA ASP A 132 8.64 9.98 21.25
C ASP A 132 8.50 9.01 22.46
N PRO A 133 8.85 9.44 23.69
CA PRO A 133 8.86 8.57 24.86
C PRO A 133 7.46 8.25 25.41
N GLU A 134 6.42 8.97 25.00
CA GLU A 134 5.06 8.85 25.53
C GLU A 134 4.11 8.19 24.52
N PHE A 135 4.15 8.62 23.26
CA PHE A 135 3.24 8.18 22.19
C PHE A 135 3.92 7.38 21.08
N GLY A 136 5.25 7.27 21.08
CA GLY A 136 6.00 6.59 20.03
C GLY A 136 5.89 5.06 20.10
N PRO A 137 6.10 4.34 18.99
CA PRO A 137 6.05 2.87 18.96
C PRO A 137 7.10 2.19 19.85
N PHE A 138 8.12 2.94 20.32
CA PHE A 138 9.14 2.49 21.24
C PHE A 138 8.90 2.91 22.71
N ALA A 139 7.81 3.60 23.05
CA ALA A 139 7.57 4.20 24.38
C ALA A 139 7.72 3.22 25.57
N VAL A 140 7.31 1.95 25.39
CA VAL A 140 7.42 0.90 26.43
C VAL A 140 8.83 0.32 26.59
N CYS A 141 9.71 0.50 25.60
CA CYS A 141 11.09 0.00 25.58
C CYS A 141 12.06 0.94 26.30
N ASP A 142 13.28 0.46 26.59
CA ASP A 142 14.35 1.28 27.17
C ASP A 142 15.60 1.27 26.28
N PRO A 143 16.29 2.41 26.09
CA PRO A 143 17.57 2.45 25.38
C PRO A 143 18.70 1.64 26.06
N ARG A 144 18.59 1.31 27.35
CA ARG A 144 19.59 0.57 28.15
C ARG A 144 19.11 -0.83 28.53
N GLU A 145 17.84 -0.98 28.92
CA GLU A 145 17.24 -2.28 29.27
C GLU A 145 16.82 -3.08 28.02
N GLY A 146 16.63 -2.39 26.89
CA GLY A 146 16.33 -2.99 25.59
C GLY A 146 14.85 -3.05 25.24
N HIS A 147 14.51 -3.98 24.36
CA HIS A 147 13.13 -4.23 23.93
C HIS A 147 12.29 -4.80 25.08
N ASN A 148 11.11 -4.22 25.29
CA ASN A 148 10.15 -4.70 26.28
C ASN A 148 9.22 -5.75 25.64
N ALA A 149 9.25 -6.97 26.18
CA ALA A 149 8.44 -8.10 25.70
C ALA A 149 6.92 -7.88 25.87
N ARG A 150 6.49 -6.89 26.65
CA ARG A 150 5.11 -6.41 26.65
C ARG A 150 4.98 -5.34 25.56
N GLU A 151 4.79 -5.79 24.34
CA GLU A 151 4.52 -4.96 23.17
C GLU A 151 3.21 -4.15 23.35
N LEU A 152 3.06 -3.08 22.57
CA LEU A 152 1.79 -2.35 22.49
C LEU A 152 0.82 -3.18 21.64
N GLU A 153 -0.39 -3.41 22.18
CA GLU A 153 -1.44 -4.13 21.46
C GLU A 153 -1.84 -3.39 20.18
N PRO A 154 -2.30 -4.09 19.12
CA PRO A 154 -2.91 -3.48 17.96
C PRO A 154 -4.07 -2.54 18.34
N LEU A 155 -4.36 -1.56 17.47
CA LEU A 155 -5.50 -0.67 17.67
C LEU A 155 -6.81 -1.49 17.83
N PRO A 156 -7.64 -1.20 18.84
CA PRO A 156 -8.93 -1.87 18.99
C PRO A 156 -9.86 -1.41 17.86
N MET A 157 -10.33 -2.36 17.06
CA MET A 157 -11.19 -2.12 15.90
C MET A 157 -12.39 -3.06 15.94
N ASP A 158 -13.59 -2.48 15.90
CA ASP A 158 -14.80 -3.22 15.54
C ASP A 158 -14.88 -3.38 14.00
N PRO A 159 -15.47 -4.47 13.48
CA PRO A 159 -15.68 -4.63 12.05
C PRO A 159 -16.65 -3.57 11.51
N SER A 160 -16.33 -2.99 10.37
CA SER A 160 -17.23 -2.07 9.68
C SER A 160 -18.46 -2.79 9.11
N PRO A 161 -19.68 -2.21 9.20
CA PRO A 161 -20.85 -2.72 8.50
C PRO A 161 -20.61 -2.75 6.97
N PRO A 162 -20.71 -3.90 6.28
CA PRO A 162 -20.35 -3.98 4.85
C PRO A 162 -21.10 -2.99 3.96
N GLU A 163 -22.40 -2.82 4.19
CA GLU A 163 -23.29 -1.93 3.44
C GLU A 163 -22.92 -0.43 3.53
N MET A 164 -22.09 -0.03 4.52
CA MET A 164 -21.71 1.38 4.64
C MET A 164 -20.81 1.85 3.49
N TRP A 165 -20.04 0.94 2.89
CA TRP A 165 -19.06 1.28 1.85
C TRP A 165 -19.72 1.54 0.49
N ASP A 166 -20.93 1.01 0.26
CA ASP A 166 -21.74 1.26 -0.93
C ASP A 166 -22.53 2.58 -0.88
N HIS A 167 -22.45 3.32 0.24
CA HIS A 167 -23.18 4.58 0.40
C HIS A 167 -22.50 5.73 -0.39
N PRO A 168 -23.26 6.61 -1.08
CA PRO A 168 -22.73 7.75 -1.84
C PRO A 168 -21.71 8.63 -1.13
N ALA A 169 -21.83 8.84 0.18
CA ALA A 169 -20.89 9.65 0.96
C ALA A 169 -19.48 9.02 1.10
N TYR A 170 -19.32 7.72 0.79
CA TYR A 170 -18.08 6.97 0.96
C TYR A 170 -17.62 6.26 -0.33
N SER A 171 -18.48 6.11 -1.33
CA SER A 171 -18.15 5.58 -2.66
C SER A 171 -18.48 6.59 -3.76
N LEU A 172 -17.45 6.99 -4.51
CA LEU A 172 -17.59 7.90 -5.66
C LEU A 172 -18.48 7.30 -6.76
N GLU A 173 -18.42 5.97 -6.97
CA GLU A 173 -19.28 5.30 -7.95
C GLU A 173 -20.74 5.26 -7.50
N ALA A 174 -20.99 5.10 -6.20
CA ALA A 174 -22.33 5.19 -5.63
C ALA A 174 -22.88 6.63 -5.70
N ALA A 175 -22.04 7.65 -5.49
CA ALA A 175 -22.41 9.05 -5.67
C ALA A 175 -22.83 9.35 -7.12
N ILE A 176 -22.00 8.97 -8.10
CA ILE A 176 -22.30 9.15 -9.53
C ILE A 176 -23.59 8.41 -9.92
N ARG A 177 -23.85 7.21 -9.37
CA ARG A 177 -25.10 6.48 -9.60
C ARG A 177 -26.30 7.20 -9.00
N ALA A 178 -26.22 7.65 -7.74
CA ALA A 178 -27.30 8.38 -7.08
C ALA A 178 -27.62 9.70 -7.81
N GLU A 179 -26.60 10.45 -8.23
CA GLU A 179 -26.78 11.67 -9.04
C GLU A 179 -27.46 11.39 -10.40
N ALA A 180 -27.15 10.25 -11.03
CA ALA A 180 -27.80 9.82 -12.28
C ALA A 180 -29.24 9.32 -12.08
N GLU A 181 -29.55 8.75 -10.91
CA GLU A 181 -30.88 8.25 -10.55
C GLU A 181 -31.83 9.35 -10.02
N GLU A 182 -31.32 10.36 -9.31
CA GLU A 182 -32.12 11.47 -8.75
C GLU A 182 -32.46 12.59 -9.76
N GLY A 183 -31.78 12.65 -10.91
CA GLY A 183 -32.30 13.25 -12.14
C GLY A 183 -32.80 14.70 -12.05
N LEU A 184 -31.96 15.65 -11.61
CA LEU A 184 -32.19 17.09 -11.75
C LEU A 184 -31.12 17.76 -12.64
N PRO A 185 -31.49 18.79 -13.44
CA PRO A 185 -30.76 19.14 -14.65
C PRO A 185 -29.43 19.86 -14.43
N ALA A 186 -28.49 19.62 -15.35
CA ALA A 186 -27.16 20.20 -15.40
C ALA A 186 -27.11 21.68 -15.86
N ASP A 187 -28.19 22.45 -15.68
CA ASP A 187 -28.27 23.87 -16.10
C ASP A 187 -27.99 24.87 -14.97
N GLN A 188 -28.06 24.47 -13.69
CA GLN A 188 -27.80 25.37 -12.56
C GLN A 188 -26.31 25.67 -12.25
N PHE A 189 -25.38 25.34 -13.17
CA PHE A 189 -23.97 25.77 -13.12
C PHE A 189 -23.53 26.63 -14.32
N ARG A 190 -24.48 27.23 -15.06
CA ARG A 190 -24.18 28.22 -16.12
C ARG A 190 -24.91 29.54 -15.89
N GLY A 191 -24.31 30.42 -15.08
CA GLY A 191 -24.89 31.75 -14.84
C GLY A 191 -24.32 32.58 -13.68
N ALA A 192 -23.13 32.27 -13.17
CA ALA A 192 -22.41 33.25 -12.35
C ALA A 192 -21.75 34.26 -13.30
N GLU A 193 -22.50 35.28 -13.72
CA GLU A 193 -21.91 36.47 -14.35
C GLU A 193 -20.88 37.09 -13.40
N LEU A 194 -19.66 37.28 -13.91
CA LEU A 194 -18.60 37.99 -13.21
C LEU A 194 -18.94 39.48 -13.24
N ASP A 195 -19.55 39.99 -12.18
CA ASP A 195 -19.78 41.42 -11.97
C ASP A 195 -18.43 42.12 -11.70
N ASP A 196 -17.91 42.80 -12.71
CA ASP A 196 -16.65 43.57 -12.64
C ASP A 196 -16.93 44.95 -12.00
N GLY A 197 -16.92 44.97 -10.65
CA GLY A 197 -17.70 45.94 -9.86
C GLY A 197 -17.04 46.58 -8.62
N THR A 198 -15.73 46.87 -8.63
CA THR A 198 -15.10 47.99 -7.89
C THR A 198 -15.38 48.20 -6.37
N THR A 199 -14.37 47.87 -5.56
CA THR A 199 -13.97 48.47 -4.25
C THR A 199 -14.97 48.62 -3.08
N ALA A 200 -14.66 47.97 -1.96
CA ALA A 200 -14.71 48.59 -0.62
C ALA A 200 -13.75 47.90 0.36
N THR A 201 -12.96 48.69 1.11
CA THR A 201 -12.07 48.21 2.17
C THR A 201 -12.86 47.80 3.42
N GLY A 202 -12.63 46.59 3.95
CA GLY A 202 -13.15 46.13 5.24
C GLY A 202 -12.09 45.36 6.02
N GLY A 203 -11.60 45.93 7.13
CA GLY A 203 -10.61 45.28 8.00
C GLY A 203 -11.21 44.18 8.89
N PRO A 204 -10.38 43.28 9.45
CA PRO A 204 -10.85 42.16 10.25
C PRO A 204 -11.47 42.63 11.59
N PRO A 205 -12.55 42.00 12.07
CA PRO A 205 -13.16 42.35 13.35
C PRO A 205 -12.27 41.92 14.52
N SER A 206 -11.74 42.90 15.24
CA SER A 206 -11.17 42.71 16.57
C SER A 206 -12.26 42.27 17.55
N THR A 207 -12.10 41.09 18.15
CA THR A 207 -12.91 40.65 19.30
C THR A 207 -11.98 40.30 20.45
N GLY A 208 -11.81 41.24 21.39
CA GLY A 208 -10.97 41.06 22.56
C GLY A 208 -11.60 40.10 23.59
N GLY A 209 -11.04 38.90 23.70
CA GLY A 209 -11.33 37.98 24.80
C GLY A 209 -10.44 38.27 26.01
N HIS A 210 -10.95 39.02 27.00
CA HIS A 210 -10.31 39.18 28.30
C HIS A 210 -10.29 37.83 29.05
N PHE A 211 -9.19 37.08 28.97
CA PHE A 211 -8.92 36.01 29.93
C PHE A 211 -8.28 36.65 31.18
N LYS A 212 -8.83 36.36 32.36
CA LYS A 212 -8.42 36.98 33.62
C LYS A 212 -7.28 36.21 34.26
N ASP A 213 -6.31 36.94 34.82
CA ASP A 213 -5.32 36.39 35.74
C ASP A 213 -5.99 35.64 36.90
N PHE A 214 -5.51 34.43 37.16
CA PHE A 214 -5.78 33.68 38.39
C PHE A 214 -4.45 33.22 39.02
N GLY A 215 -3.79 34.17 39.68
CA GLY A 215 -2.83 33.99 40.76
C GLY A 215 -3.05 35.14 41.75
N PRO A 216 -2.88 34.95 43.07
CA PRO A 216 -1.57 34.56 43.59
C PRO A 216 -1.54 33.58 44.80
N ASP A 217 -0.34 33.07 45.05
CA ASP A 217 0.27 32.65 46.32
C ASP A 217 -0.55 31.92 47.41
N ARG A 218 -0.18 30.63 47.62
CA ARG A 218 0.44 30.18 48.87
C ARG A 218 1.18 28.85 48.73
#